data_AF-A0A940DHU0-F1
#
_entry.id   AF-A0A940DHU0-F1
#
_cell.length_a   1.000
_cell.length_b   1.000
_cell.length_c   1.000
_cell.angle_alpha   90.00
_cell.angle_beta   90.00
_cell.angle_gamma   90.00
#
_symmetry.space_group_name_H-M   'P 1'
#
loop_
_entity.id
_entity.type
_entity.pdbx_description
1 polymer ?
#
loop_
_entity_poly.entity_id
_entity_poly.type
_entity_poly.pdbx_seq_one_letter_code
_entity_poly.pdbx_strand_id
1 'polypeptide(L)'
;MNEENKNVLPAEEVSDENGIIAVRHQKLADLKSEGKDPFAEVSYDVTAHAEDIFGDYAAYEEKEVSLAGRLMSKRVMGKAAFAHIQDGTGLIQLYFRIDA
;
A
#
# COMPACT_ATOMS: atom_id res chain seq x y z
N MET A 1 -19.00 18.47 8.84
CA MET A 1 -17.54 18.71 8.93
C MET A 1 -16.92 18.08 7.69
N ASN A 2 -16.54 18.91 6.71
CA ASN A 2 -15.85 18.46 5.51
C ASN A 2 -14.36 18.58 5.79
N GLU A 3 -13.68 17.45 5.95
CA GLU A 3 -12.22 17.44 5.98
C GLU A 3 -11.71 17.79 4.59
N GLU A 4 -11.05 18.95 4.52
CA GLU A 4 -10.37 19.42 3.33
C GLU A 4 -9.28 18.41 2.96
N ASN A 5 -9.49 17.72 1.83
CA ASN A 5 -8.48 16.92 1.16
C ASN A 5 -7.45 17.88 0.53
N LYS A 6 -6.63 18.51 1.36
CA LYS A 6 -5.54 19.39 0.93
C LYS A 6 -4.45 18.50 0.35
N ASN A 7 -4.18 18.76 -0.93
CA ASN A 7 -3.07 18.24 -1.73
C ASN A 7 -3.37 17.05 -2.65
N VAL A 8 -4.47 17.15 -3.42
CA VAL A 8 -4.50 16.56 -4.75
C VAL A 8 -3.89 17.59 -5.70
N LEU A 9 -2.60 17.44 -6.03
CA LEU A 9 -1.98 18.18 -7.12
C LEU A 9 -2.79 17.94 -8.42
N PRO A 10 -3.07 18.98 -9.22
CA PRO A 10 -3.86 18.84 -10.45
C PRO A 10 -3.30 17.73 -11.34
N ALA A 11 -4.18 16.88 -11.88
CA ALA A 11 -3.82 15.74 -12.72
C ALA A 11 -3.01 16.10 -13.99
N GLU A 12 -2.95 17.39 -14.34
CA GLU A 12 -2.22 17.89 -15.51
C GLU A 12 -0.71 18.08 -15.26
N GLU A 13 -0.28 18.42 -14.04
CA GLU A 13 1.16 18.60 -13.72
C GLU A 13 1.90 17.26 -13.51
N VAL A 14 1.16 16.16 -13.35
CA VAL A 14 1.71 14.80 -13.14
C VAL A 14 2.11 14.11 -14.45
N SER A 15 1.98 14.79 -15.59
CA SER A 15 2.31 14.26 -16.93
C SER A 15 3.81 14.32 -17.26
N ASP A 16 4.58 15.18 -16.58
CA ASP A 16 6.03 15.24 -16.67
C ASP A 16 6.65 14.31 -15.62
N GLU A 17 7.68 13.52 -15.98
CA GLU A 17 8.39 12.63 -15.04
C GLU A 17 8.85 13.37 -13.77
N ASN A 18 9.18 14.65 -13.92
CA ASN A 18 9.57 15.53 -12.81
C ASN A 18 8.41 15.79 -11.84
N GLY A 19 7.17 15.90 -12.33
CA GLY A 19 5.98 16.12 -11.51
C GLY A 19 5.69 14.93 -10.59
N ILE A 20 5.82 13.70 -11.10
CA ILE A 20 5.63 12.47 -10.31
C ILE A 20 6.67 12.39 -9.19
N ILE A 21 7.93 12.71 -9.50
CA ILE A 21 9.02 12.70 -8.51
C ILE A 21 8.75 13.74 -7.42
N ALA A 22 8.37 14.96 -7.79
CA ALA A 22 8.04 16.02 -6.84
C ALA A 22 6.90 15.61 -5.88
N VAL A 23 5.82 15.01 -6.40
CA VAL A 23 4.70 14.52 -5.59
C VAL A 23 5.15 13.46 -4.57
N ARG A 24 6.06 12.55 -4.97
CA ARG A 24 6.59 11.51 -4.06
C ARG A 24 7.45 12.11 -2.95
N HIS A 25 8.29 13.09 -3.28
CA HIS A 25 9.11 13.79 -2.28
C HIS A 25 8.24 14.57 -1.30
N GLN A 26 7.20 15.26 -1.78
CA GLN A 26 6.29 15.99 -0.90
C GLN A 26 5.61 15.05 0.09
N LYS A 27 5.06 13.92 -0.39
CA LYS A 27 4.45 12.91 0.48
C LYS A 27 5.42 12.34 1.51
N LEU A 28 6.68 12.13 1.13
CA LEU A 28 7.71 11.68 2.07
C LEU A 28 7.99 12.74 3.15
N ALA A 29 8.06 14.01 2.77
CA ALA A 29 8.25 15.12 3.71
C ALA A 29 7.07 15.24 4.69
N ASP A 30 5.84 15.14 4.18
CA ASP A 30 4.62 15.18 4.98
C ASP A 30 4.62 14.03 6.01
N LEU A 31 4.91 12.79 5.59
CA LEU A 31 5.02 11.63 6.48
C LEU A 31 6.08 11.80 7.58
N LYS A 32 7.26 12.33 7.23
CA LYS A 32 8.32 12.64 8.22
C LYS A 32 7.87 13.73 9.20
N SER A 33 7.15 14.75 8.72
CA SER A 33 6.64 15.83 9.57
C SER A 33 5.58 15.36 10.58
N GLU A 34 4.80 14.33 10.22
CA GLU A 34 3.86 13.66 11.12
C GLU A 34 4.54 12.68 12.09
N GLY A 35 5.87 12.54 12.05
CA GLY A 35 6.63 11.58 12.86
C GLY A 35 6.51 10.13 12.40
N LYS A 36 5.95 9.87 11.21
CA LYS A 36 5.77 8.54 10.62
C LYS A 36 6.81 8.30 9.53
N ASP A 37 8.09 8.39 9.87
CA ASP A 37 9.17 8.17 8.89
C ASP A 37 9.19 6.71 8.45
N PRO A 38 8.85 6.39 7.18
CA PRO A 38 8.77 5.00 6.71
C PRO A 38 10.14 4.30 6.64
N PHE A 39 11.25 5.02 6.81
CA PHE A 39 12.61 4.46 6.78
C PHE A 39 13.29 4.41 8.16
N ALA A 40 12.59 4.81 9.23
CA ALA A 40 13.14 4.72 10.58
C ALA A 40 13.20 3.27 11.08
N GLU A 41 12.18 2.47 10.78
CA GLU A 41 12.10 1.04 11.07
C GLU A 41 11.94 0.28 9.76
N VAL A 42 13.01 -0.38 9.33
CA VAL A 42 13.10 -1.04 8.01
C VAL A 42 12.71 -2.51 8.05
N SER A 43 12.52 -3.07 9.25
CA SER A 43 12.10 -4.45 9.46
C SER A 43 10.62 -4.52 9.76
N TYR A 44 9.93 -5.43 9.09
CA TYR A 44 8.56 -5.80 9.39
C TYR A 44 8.50 -7.33 9.49
N ASP A 45 7.95 -7.83 10.60
CA ASP A 45 7.81 -9.26 10.81
C ASP A 45 6.69 -9.83 9.94
N VAL A 46 7.06 -10.68 8.99
CA VAL A 46 6.13 -11.41 8.12
C VAL A 46 5.91 -12.81 8.66
N THR A 47 4.68 -13.32 8.58
CA THR A 47 4.33 -14.66 9.05
C THR A 47 4.15 -15.67 7.92
N ALA A 48 3.97 -15.21 6.68
CA ALA A 48 3.81 -16.04 5.49
C ALA A 48 4.31 -15.31 4.24
N HIS A 49 4.57 -16.08 3.17
CA HIS A 49 4.76 -15.55 1.82
C HIS A 49 3.59 -15.91 0.91
N ALA A 50 3.48 -15.20 -0.22
CA ALA A 50 2.42 -15.38 -1.20
C ALA A 50 2.36 -16.84 -1.68
N GLU A 51 3.49 -17.43 -2.07
CA GLU A 51 3.53 -18.80 -2.57
C GLU A 51 3.14 -19.84 -1.50
N ASP A 52 3.48 -19.62 -0.23
CA ASP A 52 3.08 -20.50 0.88
C ASP A 52 1.55 -20.54 1.04
N ILE A 53 0.91 -19.37 0.95
CA ILE A 53 -0.55 -19.22 1.06
C ILE A 53 -1.25 -19.88 -0.14
N PHE A 54 -0.69 -19.74 -1.35
CA PHE A 54 -1.24 -20.40 -2.54
C PHE A 54 -1.02 -21.92 -2.51
N GLY A 55 0.10 -22.38 -1.95
CA GLY A 55 0.45 -23.80 -1.85
C GLY A 55 -0.38 -24.57 -0.82
N ASP A 56 -0.73 -23.93 0.31
CA ASP A 56 -1.50 -24.57 1.38
C ASP A 56 -2.62 -23.66 1.92
N TYR A 57 -3.56 -23.31 1.05
CA TYR A 57 -4.68 -22.43 1.42
C TYR A 57 -5.46 -22.92 2.63
N ALA A 58 -5.67 -24.25 2.76
CA ALA A 58 -6.41 -24.84 3.86
C ALA A 58 -5.74 -24.62 5.22
N ALA A 59 -4.40 -24.59 5.27
CA ALA A 59 -3.70 -24.30 6.51
C ALA A 59 -3.77 -22.82 6.92
N TYR A 60 -4.03 -21.90 6.00
CA TYR A 60 -4.10 -20.45 6.25
C TYR A 60 -5.54 -19.90 6.26
N GLU A 61 -6.54 -20.74 6.02
CA GLU A 61 -7.95 -20.38 6.13
C GLU A 61 -8.27 -19.92 7.56
N GLU A 62 -8.96 -18.79 7.68
CA GLU A 62 -9.32 -18.11 8.93
C GLU A 62 -8.13 -17.70 9.84
N LYS A 63 -6.89 -17.77 9.35
CA LYS A 63 -5.72 -17.31 10.10
C LYS A 63 -5.36 -15.87 9.76
N GLU A 64 -4.96 -15.12 10.79
CA GLU A 64 -4.32 -13.84 10.61
C GLU A 64 -2.89 -14.05 10.08
N VAL A 65 -2.58 -13.41 8.95
CA VAL A 65 -1.27 -13.46 8.31
C VAL A 65 -0.74 -12.05 8.09
N SER A 66 0.58 -11.90 8.22
CA SER A 66 1.31 -10.66 7.99
C SER A 66 2.22 -10.86 6.78
N LEU A 67 2.08 -9.98 5.79
CA LEU A 67 2.77 -10.04 4.51
C LEU A 67 3.46 -8.70 4.23
N ALA A 68 4.62 -8.73 3.60
CA ALA A 68 5.32 -7.55 3.12
C ALA A 68 5.80 -7.75 1.68
N GLY A 69 5.73 -6.68 0.88
CA GLY A 69 6.13 -6.72 -0.52
C GLY A 69 5.94 -5.37 -1.20
N ARG A 70 6.23 -5.33 -2.51
CA ARG A 70 6.06 -4.15 -3.35
C ARG A 70 4.60 -4.00 -3.77
N LEU A 71 4.01 -2.84 -3.50
CA LEU A 71 2.69 -2.49 -4.02
C LEU A 71 2.76 -2.32 -5.55
N MET A 72 2.12 -3.22 -6.29
CA MET A 72 2.15 -3.25 -7.76
C MET A 72 0.99 -2.48 -8.37
N SER A 73 -0.21 -2.68 -7.84
CA SER A 73 -1.40 -1.97 -8.29
C SER A 73 -2.33 -1.70 -7.13
N LYS A 74 -3.08 -0.61 -7.22
CA LYS A 74 -4.13 -0.23 -6.29
C LYS A 74 -5.31 0.30 -7.11
N ARG A 75 -6.49 -0.28 -6.90
CA ARG A 75 -7.75 0.10 -7.53
C ARG A 75 -8.73 0.48 -6.44
N VAL A 76 -9.15 1.74 -6.41
CA VAL A 76 -10.08 2.26 -5.40
C VAL A 76 -11.46 2.36 -6.03
N MET A 77 -12.44 1.71 -5.40
CA MET A 77 -13.83 1.60 -5.84
C MET A 77 -14.75 2.16 -4.74
N GLY A 78 -14.57 3.44 -4.38
CA GLY A 78 -15.31 4.10 -3.31
C GLY A 78 -14.95 3.51 -1.94
N LYS A 79 -15.89 2.74 -1.35
CA LYS A 79 -15.71 2.12 -0.02
C LYS A 79 -14.91 0.81 -0.03
N ALA A 80 -14.66 0.25 -1.20
CA ALA A 80 -13.82 -0.93 -1.37
C ALA A 80 -12.55 -0.56 -2.15
N ALA A 81 -11.44 -1.22 -1.86
CA ALA A 81 -10.25 -1.14 -2.69
C ALA A 81 -9.62 -2.53 -2.84
N PHE A 82 -9.02 -2.74 -4.00
CA PHE A 82 -8.22 -3.93 -4.27
C PHE A 82 -6.79 -3.48 -4.53
N ALA A 83 -5.83 -4.18 -3.95
CA ALA A 83 -4.43 -3.98 -4.29
C ALA A 83 -3.74 -5.29 -4.60
N HIS A 84 -2.61 -5.21 -5.27
CA HIS A 84 -1.72 -6.34 -5.44
C HIS A 84 -0.37 -6.00 -4.82
N ILE A 85 0.11 -6.89 -3.95
CA ILE A 85 1.48 -6.84 -3.44
C ILE A 85 2.27 -7.99 -4.05
N GLN A 86 3.50 -7.68 -4.45
CA GLN A 86 4.45 -8.67 -4.93
C GLN A 86 5.55 -8.83 -3.88
N ASP A 87 5.66 -10.01 -3.30
CA ASP A 87 6.77 -10.36 -2.42
C ASP A 87 7.90 -11.05 -3.21
N GLY A 88 8.88 -11.62 -2.50
CA GLY A 88 9.99 -12.34 -3.15
C GLY A 88 9.59 -13.65 -3.84
N THR A 89 8.40 -14.18 -3.55
CA THR A 89 7.90 -15.48 -4.02
C THR A 89 6.83 -15.35 -5.10
N GLY A 90 5.96 -14.35 -4.98
CA GLY A 90 4.79 -14.25 -5.84
C GLY A 90 3.96 -12.97 -5.66
N LEU A 91 2.80 -12.97 -6.31
CA LEU A 91 1.85 -11.86 -6.33
C LEU A 91 0.58 -12.27 -5.59
N ILE A 92 0.16 -11.50 -4.59
CA ILE A 92 -1.08 -11.73 -3.84
C ILE A 92 -2.00 -10.51 -3.89
N GLN A 93 -3.31 -10.75 -3.99
CA GLN A 93 -4.33 -9.71 -4.03
C GLN A 93 -4.85 -9.42 -2.62
N LEU A 94 -4.91 -8.14 -2.27
CA LEU A 94 -5.45 -7.62 -1.03
C LEU A 94 -6.83 -6.98 -1.29
N TYR A 95 -7.76 -7.22 -0.39
CA TYR A 95 -9.06 -6.55 -0.35
C TYR A 95 -9.12 -5.63 0.87
N PHE A 96 -9.52 -4.38 0.64
CA PHE A 96 -9.72 -3.38 1.68
C PHE A 96 -11.17 -2.91 1.63
N ARG A 97 -11.75 -2.69 2.81
CA ARG A 97 -13.08 -2.09 2.96
C ARG A 97 -13.01 -1.04 4.06
N ILE A 98 -13.53 0.15 3.77
CA ILE A 98 -13.80 1.18 4.78
C ILE A 98 -15.17 0.81 5.38
N ASP A 99 -15.27 0.67 6.70
CA ASP A 99 -16.46 0.19 7.46
C ASP A 99 -16.56 -1.35 7.64
N ALA A 100 -15.45 -2.05 7.90
CA ALA A 100 -15.51 -3.43 8.41
C ALA A 100 -15.98 -3.46 9.87
#